data_AF-A0A553K7X7-F1
#
_entry.id   AF-A0A553K7X7-F1
#
_cell.length_a   1.000
_cell.length_b   1.000
_cell.length_c   1.000
_cell.angle_alpha   90.00
_cell.angle_beta   90.00
_cell.angle_gamma   90.00
#
_symmetry.space_group_name_H-M   'P 1'
#
loop_
_entity.id
_entity.type
_entity.pdbx_description
1 polymer ?
#
loop_
_entity_poly.entity_id
_entity_poly.type
_entity_poly.pdbx_seq_one_letter_code
_entity_poly.pdbx_strand_id
1 'polypeptide(L)'
;MHPSVTFLNFDHTYTWQRNLLRFPHEWIDMYDIKGTNLYCDDDAMQEIEKRLACRHTRGITFIGSGNYHYVSYALLKQLHEPFTLVLFDHHTDMNEQTLFPLLSCGSWVSYAQKHVPTLKHVV
;
A
#
# COMPACT_ATOMS: atom_id res chain seq x y z
N MET A 1 1.90 11.54 21.93
CA MET A 1 2.65 11.50 20.65
C MET A 1 1.64 11.59 19.53
N HIS A 2 1.83 12.48 18.55
CA HIS A 2 1.02 12.44 17.34
C HIS A 2 1.34 11.14 16.58
N PRO A 3 0.34 10.46 15.98
CA PRO A 3 0.63 9.34 15.11
C PRO A 3 1.51 9.82 13.97
N SER A 4 2.60 9.10 13.71
CA SER A 4 3.50 9.45 12.62
C SER A 4 2.80 9.22 11.28
N VAL A 5 2.88 10.20 10.39
CA VAL A 5 2.26 10.18 9.06
C VAL A 5 3.33 9.95 8.00
N THR A 6 3.07 9.03 7.07
CA THR A 6 3.92 8.78 5.90
C THR A 6 3.11 8.97 4.62
N PHE A 7 3.63 9.72 3.65
CA PHE A 7 3.10 9.82 2.30
C PHE A 7 3.94 9.00 1.34
N LEU A 8 3.32 8.04 0.65
CA LEU A 8 3.93 7.35 -0.48
C LEU A 8 3.49 8.07 -1.76
N ASN A 9 4.40 8.88 -2.32
CA ASN A 9 4.10 9.74 -3.45
C ASN A 9 4.25 9.00 -4.78
N PHE A 10 3.18 8.36 -5.24
CA PHE A 10 3.16 7.67 -6.54
C PHE A 10 2.74 8.56 -7.72
N ASP A 11 1.93 9.59 -7.47
CA ASP A 11 1.22 10.32 -8.53
C ASP A 11 0.97 11.79 -8.22
N HIS A 12 1.64 12.34 -7.20
CA HIS A 12 1.48 13.71 -6.74
C HIS A 12 0.08 14.08 -6.22
N THR A 13 -0.81 13.12 -5.96
CA THR A 13 -2.17 13.34 -5.42
C THR A 13 -2.19 14.25 -4.19
N TYR A 14 -1.19 14.14 -3.32
CA TYR A 14 -1.13 14.88 -2.06
C TYR A 14 -0.46 16.26 -2.17
N THR A 15 0.24 16.56 -3.26
CA THR A 15 0.98 17.83 -3.42
C THR A 15 0.09 19.07 -3.32
N TRP A 16 -1.18 18.94 -3.71
CA TRP A 16 -2.16 20.00 -3.69
C TRP A 16 -3.02 20.02 -2.41
N GLN A 17 -2.85 19.04 -1.51
CA GLN A 17 -3.68 18.88 -0.32
C GLN A 17 -3.12 19.66 0.88
N ARG A 18 -3.13 21.00 0.78
CA ARG A 18 -2.51 21.91 1.76
C ARG A 18 -2.90 21.66 3.22
N ASN A 19 -4.15 21.27 3.48
CA ASN A 19 -4.61 20.98 4.85
C ASN A 19 -3.98 19.71 5.41
N LEU A 20 -3.77 18.71 4.56
CA LEU A 20 -3.16 17.44 4.94
C LEU A 20 -1.64 17.58 5.14
N LEU A 21 -0.99 18.39 4.30
CA LEU A 21 0.45 18.66 4.42
C LEU A 21 0.84 19.49 5.66
N ARG A 22 -0.13 20.02 6.42
CA ARG A 22 0.13 20.72 7.69
C ARG A 22 0.54 19.80 8.83
N PHE A 23 0.19 18.51 8.76
CA PHE A 23 0.58 17.54 9.79
C PHE A 23 2.06 17.16 9.58
N PRO A 24 2.87 17.00 10.65
CA PRO A 24 4.23 16.48 10.53
C PRO A 24 4.22 15.12 9.84
N HIS A 25 5.03 14.98 8.78
CA HIS A 25 5.00 13.78 7.95
C HIS A 25 6.37 13.46 7.36
N GLU A 26 6.53 12.19 7.01
CA GLU A 26 7.60 11.67 6.18
C GLU A 26 7.09 11.55 4.74
N TRP A 27 7.88 12.02 3.77
CA TRP A 27 7.54 11.96 2.35
C TRP A 27 8.49 10.99 1.66
N ILE A 28 7.94 9.89 1.13
CA ILE A 28 8.71 8.88 0.39
C ILE A 28 8.28 8.98 -1.07
N ASP A 29 9.20 9.42 -1.92
CA ASP A 29 8.93 9.48 -3.35
C ASP A 29 8.88 8.08 -3.95
N MET A 30 7.87 7.81 -4.76
CA MET A 30 7.64 6.54 -5.46
C MET A 30 7.37 6.78 -6.97
N TYR A 31 7.32 8.03 -7.40
CA TYR A 31 6.87 8.44 -8.74
C TYR A 31 7.76 7.89 -9.87
N ASP A 32 9.04 7.68 -9.61
CA ASP A 32 10.00 7.13 -10.57
C ASP A 32 9.88 5.60 -10.74
N ILE A 33 9.15 4.91 -9.87
CA ILE A 33 8.96 3.46 -9.94
C ILE A 33 7.96 3.14 -11.07
N LYS A 34 8.48 2.57 -12.15
CA LYS A 34 7.68 2.10 -13.30
C LYS A 34 6.92 0.82 -12.93
N GLY A 35 5.89 0.49 -13.70
CA GLY A 35 5.15 -0.76 -13.51
C GLY A 35 4.28 -0.80 -12.26
N THR A 36 3.73 0.37 -11.87
CA THR A 36 2.96 0.55 -10.61
C THR A 36 1.50 0.98 -10.80
N ASN A 37 1.08 1.31 -12.03
CA ASN A 37 -0.26 1.84 -12.25
C ASN A 37 -1.28 0.70 -12.40
N LEU A 38 -2.20 0.56 -11.42
CA LEU A 38 -3.23 -0.48 -11.29
C LEU A 38 -2.69 -1.90 -11.06
N TYR A 39 -1.53 -2.21 -11.63
CA TYR A 39 -0.79 -3.46 -11.52
C TYR A 39 0.62 -3.16 -11.03
N CYS A 40 1.19 -4.11 -10.31
CA CYS A 40 2.56 -4.08 -9.82
C CYS A 40 3.31 -5.28 -10.34
N ASP A 41 4.42 -5.04 -11.03
CA ASP A 41 5.41 -6.08 -11.28
C ASP A 41 6.31 -6.32 -10.06
N ASP A 42 7.04 -7.44 -10.11
CA ASP A 42 7.87 -7.90 -8.99
C ASP A 42 9.02 -6.93 -8.69
N ASP A 43 9.64 -6.35 -9.73
CA ASP A 43 10.73 -5.39 -9.58
C ASP A 43 10.23 -4.10 -8.92
N ALA A 44 9.06 -3.60 -9.33
CA ALA A 44 8.39 -2.46 -8.72
C ALA A 44 8.02 -2.75 -7.26
N MET A 45 7.49 -3.94 -6.96
CA MET A 45 7.15 -4.33 -5.59
C MET A 45 8.39 -4.39 -4.69
N GLN A 46 9.50 -4.94 -5.19
CA GLN A 46 10.76 -4.98 -4.45
C GLN A 46 11.28 -3.57 -4.12
N GLU A 47 11.22 -2.63 -5.08
CA GLU A 47 11.66 -1.25 -4.84
C GLU A 47 10.71 -0.52 -3.87
N ILE A 48 9.39 -0.76 -3.95
CA ILE A 48 8.40 -0.25 -2.98
C ILE A 48 8.73 -0.75 -1.57
N GLU A 49 8.94 -2.07 -1.41
CA GLU A 49 9.26 -2.67 -0.12
C GLU A 49 10.58 -2.15 0.45
N LYS A 50 11.60 -1.97 -0.39
CA LYS A 50 12.89 -1.40 -0.01
C LYS A 50 12.75 0.05 0.50
N ARG A 51 12.04 0.91 -0.23
CA ARG A 51 11.81 2.31 0.21
C ARG A 51 10.96 2.37 1.47
N LEU A 52 9.95 1.51 1.59
CA LEU A 52 9.18 1.35 2.82
C LEU A 52 10.05 0.90 3.99
N ALA A 53 11.01 -0.01 3.79
CA ALA A 53 11.89 -0.47 4.86
C ALA A 53 12.81 0.63 5.41
N CYS A 54 13.20 1.59 4.58
CA CYS A 54 14.05 2.72 4.96
C CYS A 54 13.32 3.83 5.72
N ARG A 55 11.98 3.75 5.86
CA ARG A 55 11.21 4.82 6.49
C ARG A 55 11.51 4.96 7.98
N HIS A 56 11.50 6.18 8.46
CA HIS A 56 11.76 6.52 9.85
C HIS A 56 10.56 6.23 10.76
N THR A 57 9.35 6.27 10.19
CA THR A 57 8.13 6.25 10.98
C THR A 57 7.13 5.17 10.56
N ARG A 58 6.40 4.63 11.55
CA ARG A 58 5.33 3.65 11.32
C ARG A 58 4.08 4.17 12.00
N GLY A 59 2.98 4.25 11.25
CA GLY A 59 1.72 4.86 11.67
C GLY A 59 0.77 4.99 10.49
N ILE A 60 0.13 6.15 10.37
CA ILE A 60 -0.81 6.41 9.28
C ILE A 60 -0.02 6.53 7.98
N THR A 61 -0.35 5.71 6.99
CA THR A 61 0.30 5.72 5.68
C THR A 61 -0.72 6.10 4.60
N PHE A 62 -0.43 7.17 3.86
CA PHE A 62 -1.21 7.59 2.70
C PHE A 62 -0.58 7.03 1.43
N ILE A 63 -1.40 6.39 0.60
CA ILE A 63 -0.99 5.70 -0.62
C ILE A 63 -1.68 6.40 -1.80
N GLY A 64 -0.91 7.16 -2.60
CA GLY A 64 -1.32 7.82 -3.87
C GLY A 64 -2.83 8.05 -4.11
N SER A 65 -3.27 7.83 -5.34
CA SER A 65 -4.66 7.56 -5.69
C SER A 65 -5.01 6.07 -5.53
N GLY A 66 -6.27 5.71 -5.81
CA GLY A 66 -6.75 4.32 -5.77
C GLY A 66 -6.00 3.35 -6.68
N ASN A 67 -5.24 3.85 -7.67
CA ASN A 67 -4.47 3.02 -8.59
C ASN A 67 -3.29 2.27 -7.92
N TYR A 68 -3.01 2.56 -6.65
CA TYR A 68 -1.88 2.02 -5.91
C TYR A 68 -2.29 1.31 -4.61
N HIS A 69 -3.60 1.11 -4.34
CA HIS A 69 -4.04 0.53 -3.07
C HIS A 69 -3.55 -0.92 -2.84
N TYR A 70 -3.06 -1.61 -3.87
CA TYR A 70 -2.37 -2.90 -3.75
C TYR A 70 -1.11 -2.81 -2.87
N VAL A 71 -0.51 -1.63 -2.72
CA VAL A 71 0.64 -1.37 -1.81
C VAL A 71 0.28 -1.67 -0.36
N SER A 72 -1.01 -1.71 -0.02
CA SER A 72 -1.48 -2.22 1.27
C SER A 72 -0.92 -3.60 1.58
N TYR A 73 -0.77 -4.49 0.59
CA TYR A 73 -0.10 -5.78 0.78
C TYR A 73 1.31 -5.64 1.37
N ALA A 74 2.14 -4.73 0.83
CA ALA A 74 3.50 -4.49 1.31
C ALA A 74 3.53 -3.95 2.75
N LEU A 75 2.50 -3.21 3.16
CA LEU A 75 2.33 -2.73 4.54
C LEU A 75 1.89 -3.87 5.47
N LEU A 76 0.92 -4.68 5.04
CA LEU A 76 0.39 -5.81 5.82
C LEU A 76 1.46 -6.88 6.10
N LYS A 77 2.37 -7.16 5.16
CA LYS A 77 3.49 -8.09 5.35
C LYS A 77 4.41 -7.73 6.53
N GLN A 78 4.40 -6.48 6.96
CA GLN A 78 5.25 -5.98 8.05
C GLN A 78 4.62 -6.23 9.44
N LEU A 79 3.38 -6.72 9.49
CA LEU A 79 2.69 -7.08 10.71
C LEU A 79 3.01 -8.52 11.09
N HIS A 80 3.76 -8.69 12.17
CA HIS A 80 4.21 -10.00 12.65
C HIS A 80 3.26 -10.66 13.67
N GLU A 81 2.30 -9.90 14.20
CA GLU A 81 1.25 -10.42 15.08
C GLU A 81 -0.05 -10.66 14.31
N PRO A 82 -0.88 -11.65 14.70
CA PRO A 82 -2.18 -11.88 14.09
C PRO A 82 -3.07 -10.63 14.11
N PHE A 83 -3.70 -10.30 12.99
CA PHE A 83 -4.54 -9.11 12.85
C PHE A 83 -5.76 -9.35 11.95
N THR A 84 -6.72 -8.42 12.06
CA THR A 84 -7.89 -8.31 11.18
C THR A 84 -7.73 -7.07 10.32
N LEU A 85 -7.87 -7.22 9.01
CA LEU A 85 -8.02 -6.10 8.08
C LEU A 85 -9.49 -5.66 8.11
N VAL A 86 -9.74 -4.39 8.40
CA VAL A 86 -11.05 -3.74 8.19
C VAL A 86 -10.94 -2.90 6.93
N LEU A 87 -11.66 -3.27 5.88
CA LEU A 87 -11.56 -2.69 4.55
C LEU A 87 -12.81 -1.87 4.21
N PHE A 88 -12.63 -0.57 4.07
CA PHE A 88 -13.63 0.32 3.50
C PHE A 88 -13.28 0.62 2.05
N ASP A 89 -13.83 -0.17 1.15
CA ASP A 89 -13.67 0.03 -0.29
C ASP A 89 -15.02 -0.22 -0.99
N HIS A 90 -15.20 0.39 -2.16
CA HIS A 90 -16.33 0.12 -3.02
C HIS A 90 -16.20 -1.27 -3.68
N HIS A 91 -14.98 -1.76 -3.83
CA HIS A 91 -14.67 -3.07 -4.41
C HIS A 91 -14.19 -4.06 -3.36
N THR A 92 -14.36 -5.36 -3.62
CA THR A 92 -13.85 -6.39 -2.71
C THR A 92 -12.35 -6.63 -2.88
N ASP A 93 -11.79 -6.29 -4.04
CA ASP A 93 -10.38 -6.56 -4.41
C ASP A 93 -9.95 -8.03 -4.25
N MET A 94 -10.93 -8.92 -4.41
CA MET A 94 -10.82 -10.35 -4.22
C MET A 94 -10.80 -11.14 -5.55
N ASN A 95 -10.64 -10.46 -6.69
CA ASN A 95 -10.65 -11.14 -7.98
C ASN A 95 -9.53 -12.19 -8.05
N GLU A 96 -9.80 -13.28 -8.77
CA GLU A 96 -8.77 -14.26 -9.08
C GLU A 96 -7.73 -13.63 -10.03
N GLN A 97 -6.46 -13.96 -9.82
CA GLN A 97 -5.39 -13.58 -10.74
C GLN A 97 -5.51 -14.47 -11.99
N THR A 98 -6.22 -13.99 -13.00
CA THR A 98 -6.66 -14.83 -14.14
C THR A 98 -5.70 -14.87 -15.33
N LEU A 99 -4.80 -13.89 -15.49
CA LEU A 99 -4.06 -13.73 -16.76
C LEU A 99 -2.54 -13.52 -16.63
N PHE A 100 -2.06 -12.93 -15.53
CA PHE A 100 -0.62 -12.72 -15.27
C PHE A 100 -0.36 -12.77 -13.76
N PRO A 101 0.81 -13.26 -13.29
CA PRO A 101 1.15 -13.33 -11.86
C PRO A 101 1.43 -11.96 -11.22
N LEU A 102 0.91 -10.87 -11.81
CA LEU A 102 1.10 -9.51 -11.30
C LEU A 102 0.09 -9.24 -10.19
N LEU A 103 0.57 -8.61 -9.12
CA LEU A 103 -0.31 -8.07 -8.10
C LEU A 103 -1.11 -6.92 -8.71
N SER A 104 -2.42 -6.84 -8.43
CA SER A 104 -3.27 -5.77 -8.95
C SER A 104 -4.21 -5.21 -7.91
N CYS A 105 -4.71 -4.01 -8.18
CA CYS A 105 -5.77 -3.37 -7.43
C CYS A 105 -7.00 -4.28 -7.27
N GLY A 106 -7.37 -5.03 -8.31
CA GLY A 106 -8.53 -5.93 -8.23
C GLY A 106 -8.30 -7.24 -7.46
N SER A 107 -7.07 -7.58 -7.08
CA SER A 107 -6.72 -8.89 -6.51
C SER A 107 -5.88 -8.85 -5.23
N TRP A 108 -5.54 -7.66 -4.72
CA TRP A 108 -4.56 -7.53 -3.65
C TRP A 108 -5.04 -8.15 -2.33
N VAL A 109 -6.35 -8.15 -2.05
CA VAL A 109 -6.89 -8.74 -0.82
C VAL A 109 -6.80 -10.26 -0.89
N SER A 110 -7.20 -10.87 -2.01
CA SER A 110 -7.12 -12.32 -2.17
C SER A 110 -5.66 -12.79 -2.18
N TYR A 111 -4.76 -11.99 -2.74
CA TYR A 111 -3.33 -12.23 -2.69
C TYR A 111 -2.78 -12.11 -1.26
N ALA A 112 -3.16 -11.08 -0.51
CA ALA A 112 -2.71 -10.86 0.87
C ALA A 112 -3.17 -11.99 1.80
N GLN A 113 -4.42 -12.47 1.68
CA GLN A 113 -4.92 -13.60 2.47
C GLN A 113 -4.11 -14.88 2.23
N LYS A 114 -3.59 -15.10 1.01
CA LYS A 114 -2.77 -16.27 0.69
C LYS A 114 -1.32 -16.15 1.17
N HIS A 115 -0.77 -14.93 1.21
CA HIS A 115 0.67 -14.70 1.40
C HIS A 115 1.04 -14.00 2.72
N VAL A 116 0.07 -13.54 3.52
CA VAL A 116 0.28 -12.93 4.84
C VAL A 116 -0.35 -13.81 5.93
N PRO A 117 0.40 -14.76 6.53
CA PRO A 117 -0.17 -15.72 7.48
C PRO A 117 -0.76 -15.10 8.76
N THR A 118 -0.35 -13.87 9.08
CA THR A 118 -0.84 -13.08 10.21
C THR A 118 -2.18 -12.40 9.94
N LEU A 119 -2.59 -12.25 8.67
CA LEU A 119 -3.91 -11.76 8.30
C LEU A 119 -4.96 -12.86 8.57
N LYS A 120 -5.73 -12.75 9.65
CA LYS A 120 -6.69 -13.79 10.06
C LYS A 120 -8.08 -13.57 9.47
N HIS A 121 -8.49 -12.32 9.35
CA HIS A 121 -9.81 -11.95 8.88
C HIS A 121 -9.72 -10.69 8.01
N VAL A 122 -10.62 -10.61 7.03
CA VAL A 122 -10.91 -9.39 6.26
C VAL A 122 -12.38 -9.10 6.49
N VAL A 123 -12.69 -7.89 6.93
CA VAL A 123 -14.04 -7.41 7.27
C VAL A 123 -14.36 -6.18 6.46
#